data_AF-A0A940NXK6-F1
#
_entry.id   AF-A0A940NXK6-F1
#
_cell.length_a   1.000
_cell.length_b   1.000
_cell.length_c   1.000
_cell.angle_alpha   90.00
_cell.angle_beta   90.00
_cell.angle_gamma   90.00
#
_symmetry.space_group_name_H-M   'P 1'
#
loop_
_entity.id
_entity.type
_entity.pdbx_description
1 polymer ?
#
loop_
_entity_poly.entity_id
_entity_poly.type
_entity_poly.pdbx_seq_one_letter_code
_entity_poly.pdbx_strand_id
1 'polypeptide(L)'
;EHLFFLGLIPTMVANGYKTQVAYLVHHNGEPVRLHEQLNGLWTAGLRNYPVLGKFPDQYSTSLAGAKSNFAAAGVSYDAVVANQVELLRRFRPDVVVGHDVNGEYGHGQHRLNTDTLRKALELSADANAYPASAQKYGTWDVPKTYLHLWAQNPIVMNYDIPLDYFGGRTAYQVSAAAYSCHNSQQYTWFTSWQRGSNRQFTKATQITSYSPCRFGLYRSAVEPDTGIGDMFEHLDLMRGDTDGDGQVTAADAQLTLRDYANRVAGKPSLLGVRREKAADVNGDGEVSVDDAQRILRYYVQNTLSGIPTAWEDL
;
A
#
# COMPACT_ATOMS: atom_id res chain seq x y z
N GLU A 1 0.59 -6.78 10.27
CA GLU A 1 1.01 -6.95 8.85
C GLU A 1 1.11 -8.41 8.42
N HIS A 2 1.90 -9.29 9.06
CA HIS A 2 2.06 -10.68 8.59
C HIS A 2 0.92 -11.64 8.99
N LEU A 3 -0.10 -11.11 9.67
CA LEU A 3 -1.30 -11.82 10.10
C LEU A 3 -2.48 -11.47 9.21
N PHE A 4 -3.35 -10.54 9.60
CA PHE A 4 -4.57 -10.22 8.85
C PHE A 4 -4.33 -9.62 7.46
N PHE A 5 -3.12 -9.12 7.18
CA PHE A 5 -2.69 -8.70 5.82
C PHE A 5 -1.67 -9.67 5.22
N LEU A 6 -1.63 -10.91 5.71
CA LEU A 6 -0.79 -11.98 5.19
C LEU A 6 -0.90 -12.02 3.67
N GLY A 7 0.23 -12.15 2.99
CA GLY A 7 0.31 -12.26 1.54
C GLY A 7 0.31 -10.92 0.81
N LEU A 8 -0.22 -9.85 1.41
CA LEU A 8 -0.35 -8.56 0.74
C LEU A 8 1.02 -7.96 0.38
N ILE A 9 1.91 -7.78 1.36
CA ILE A 9 3.26 -7.22 1.14
C ILE A 9 4.04 -7.97 0.06
N PRO A 10 4.24 -9.31 0.15
CA PRO A 10 4.98 -10.01 -0.89
C PRO A 10 4.30 -9.96 -2.26
N THR A 11 2.95 -9.97 -2.32
CA THR A 11 2.24 -9.79 -3.58
C THR A 11 2.53 -8.43 -4.20
N MET A 12 2.46 -7.35 -3.42
CA MET A 12 2.71 -6.00 -3.92
C MET A 12 4.16 -5.81 -4.36
N VAL A 13 5.11 -6.32 -3.58
CA VAL A 13 6.54 -6.27 -3.93
C VAL A 13 6.83 -7.07 -5.20
N ALA A 14 6.29 -8.28 -5.33
CA ALA A 14 6.53 -9.12 -6.51
C ALA A 14 5.95 -8.52 -7.79
N ASN A 15 4.85 -7.76 -7.69
CA ASN A 15 4.25 -7.03 -8.80
C ASN A 15 4.86 -5.63 -9.00
N GLY A 16 6.03 -5.33 -8.40
CA GLY A 16 6.76 -4.08 -8.64
C GLY A 16 6.16 -2.83 -8.00
N TYR A 17 5.18 -2.97 -7.10
CA TYR A 17 4.60 -1.81 -6.42
C TYR A 17 5.52 -1.27 -5.32
N LYS A 18 5.67 0.07 -5.28
CA LYS A 18 6.33 0.76 -4.17
C LYS A 18 5.47 0.62 -2.91
N THR A 19 5.89 -0.26 -2.02
CA THR A 19 5.15 -0.60 -0.82
C THR A 19 5.74 0.12 0.39
N GLN A 20 4.92 0.80 1.19
CA GLN A 20 5.31 1.42 2.46
C GLN A 20 4.45 0.84 3.58
N VAL A 21 5.08 0.45 4.68
CA VAL A 21 4.38 0.03 5.90
C VAL A 21 4.53 1.11 6.96
N ALA A 22 3.42 1.49 7.59
CA ALA A 22 3.38 2.41 8.72
C ALA A 22 2.66 1.76 9.89
N TYR A 23 3.34 1.67 11.04
CA TYR A 23 2.78 1.13 12.26
C TYR A 23 2.15 2.26 13.06
N LEU A 24 0.99 2.02 13.66
CA LEU A 24 0.36 2.98 14.54
C LEU A 24 1.15 3.10 15.86
N VAL A 25 1.49 1.95 16.43
CA VAL A 25 2.09 1.84 17.76
C VAL A 25 3.55 1.41 17.68
N HIS A 26 4.30 1.74 18.73
CA HIS A 26 5.66 1.25 18.95
C HIS A 26 5.70 0.26 20.12
N HIS A 27 6.72 -0.60 20.08
CA HIS A 27 7.02 -1.56 21.15
C HIS A 27 8.32 -1.20 21.86
N ASN A 28 8.54 0.09 22.17
CA ASN A 28 9.77 0.58 22.80
C ASN A 28 10.11 -0.12 24.13
N GLY A 29 9.12 -0.66 24.84
CA GLY A 29 9.33 -1.47 26.07
C GLY A 29 9.84 -2.89 25.81
N GLU A 30 9.81 -3.35 24.55
CA GLU A 30 10.18 -4.70 24.13
C GLU A 30 11.10 -4.63 22.88
N PRO A 31 12.37 -4.19 23.00
CA PRO A 31 13.24 -3.92 21.85
C PRO A 31 13.41 -5.10 20.88
N VAL A 32 13.29 -6.33 21.38
CA VAL A 32 13.32 -7.56 20.55
C VAL A 32 12.26 -7.50 19.45
N ARG A 33 11.06 -6.97 19.73
CA ARG A 33 9.96 -6.92 18.77
C ARG A 33 10.26 -6.02 17.59
N LEU A 34 11.05 -4.96 17.78
CA LEU A 34 11.49 -4.11 16.67
C LEU A 34 12.41 -4.88 15.71
N HIS A 35 13.35 -5.66 16.24
CA HIS A 35 14.22 -6.49 15.39
C HIS A 35 13.43 -7.56 14.65
N GLU A 36 12.50 -8.22 15.34
CA GLU A 36 11.61 -9.22 14.74
C GLU A 36 10.75 -8.64 13.62
N GLN A 37 10.16 -7.46 13.85
CA GLN A 37 9.39 -6.71 12.87
C GLN A 37 10.23 -6.38 11.62
N LEU A 38 11.43 -5.83 11.80
CA LEU A 38 12.30 -5.49 10.66
C LEU A 38 12.73 -6.75 9.88
N ASN A 39 13.04 -7.84 10.58
CA ASN A 39 13.37 -9.13 9.95
C ASN A 39 12.18 -9.72 9.18
N GLY A 40 10.97 -9.63 9.75
CA GLY A 40 9.73 -10.07 9.10
C GLY A 40 9.47 -9.30 7.81
N LEU A 41 9.51 -7.97 7.88
CA LEU A 41 9.33 -7.09 6.70
C LEU A 41 10.38 -7.37 5.61
N TRP A 42 11.65 -7.50 6.00
CA TRP A 42 12.72 -7.83 5.06
C TRP A 42 12.49 -9.17 4.38
N THR A 43 12.08 -10.18 5.15
CA THR A 43 11.74 -11.53 4.66
C THR A 43 10.55 -11.50 3.70
N ALA A 44 9.58 -10.61 3.93
CA ALA A 44 8.44 -10.39 3.05
C ALA A 44 8.78 -9.59 1.77
N GLY A 45 10.05 -9.22 1.57
CA GLY A 45 10.52 -8.48 0.39
C GLY A 45 10.46 -6.96 0.52
N LEU A 46 9.95 -6.41 1.64
CA LEU A 46 9.93 -4.96 1.82
C LEU A 46 11.38 -4.44 1.93
N ARG A 47 11.68 -3.37 1.19
CA ARG A 47 12.99 -2.68 1.21
C ARG A 47 12.91 -1.25 1.69
N ASN A 48 11.72 -0.64 1.66
CA ASN A 48 11.49 0.65 2.29
C ASN A 48 11.49 0.50 3.80
N TYR A 49 12.23 1.37 4.49
CA TYR A 49 12.23 1.37 5.95
C TYR A 49 10.82 1.68 6.46
N PRO A 50 10.26 0.89 7.39
CA PRO A 50 8.90 1.13 7.87
C PRO A 50 8.83 2.44 8.66
N VAL A 51 7.67 3.09 8.63
CA VAL A 51 7.39 4.14 9.60
C VAL A 51 7.04 3.46 10.92
N LEU A 52 7.93 3.60 11.91
CA LEU A 52 7.68 3.13 13.26
C LEU A 52 6.60 3.98 13.93
N GLY A 53 5.76 3.35 14.75
CA GLY A 53 4.66 4.04 15.39
C GLY A 53 5.11 5.11 16.38
N LYS A 54 4.29 6.15 16.52
CA LYS A 54 4.53 7.26 17.46
C LYS A 54 3.85 7.04 18.81
N PHE A 55 2.97 6.05 18.92
CA PHE A 55 2.08 5.87 20.07
C PHE A 55 2.39 4.58 20.82
N PRO A 56 2.12 4.51 22.14
CA PRO A 56 2.37 3.31 22.92
C PRO A 56 1.41 2.16 22.55
N ASP A 57 1.93 0.94 22.55
CA ASP A 57 1.11 -0.27 22.49
C ASP A 57 0.34 -0.46 23.79
N GLN A 58 -0.98 -0.62 23.70
CA GLN A 58 -1.91 -0.68 24.82
C GLN A 58 -3.14 -1.50 24.46
N TYR A 59 -3.22 -2.69 25.05
CA TYR A 59 -4.29 -3.65 24.78
C TYR A 59 -5.67 -3.13 25.23
N SER A 60 -6.67 -3.35 24.37
CA SER A 60 -8.08 -3.26 24.73
C SER A 60 -8.91 -4.11 23.78
N THR A 61 -10.17 -4.38 24.13
CA THR A 61 -11.13 -5.14 23.31
C THR A 61 -12.25 -4.27 22.74
N SER A 62 -12.12 -2.94 22.85
CA SER A 62 -13.12 -1.99 22.36
C SER A 62 -12.50 -0.69 21.90
N LEU A 63 -13.17 0.00 20.98
CA LEU A 63 -12.75 1.32 20.53
C LEU A 63 -12.74 2.34 21.68
N ALA A 64 -13.75 2.30 22.56
CA ALA A 64 -13.81 3.17 23.74
C ALA A 64 -12.62 2.91 24.67
N GLY A 65 -12.31 1.64 24.96
CA GLY A 65 -11.15 1.28 25.78
C GLY A 65 -9.83 1.71 25.15
N ALA A 66 -9.66 1.57 23.83
CA ALA A 66 -8.47 2.06 23.14
C ALA A 66 -8.32 3.58 23.24
N LYS A 67 -9.41 4.34 23.08
CA LYS A 67 -9.43 5.80 23.25
C LYS A 67 -9.08 6.20 24.70
N SER A 68 -9.65 5.52 25.69
CA SER A 68 -9.36 5.77 27.11
C SER A 68 -7.90 5.46 27.46
N ASN A 69 -7.35 4.35 26.97
CA ASN A 69 -5.95 3.97 27.16
C ASN A 69 -5.01 5.06 26.61
N PHE A 70 -5.22 5.49 25.37
CA PHE A 70 -4.43 6.56 24.76
C PHE A 70 -4.55 7.88 25.52
N ALA A 71 -5.77 8.27 25.92
CA ALA A 71 -5.97 9.45 26.74
C ALA A 71 -5.20 9.38 28.07
N ALA A 72 -5.20 8.22 28.73
CA ALA A 72 -4.41 8.00 29.95
C ALA A 72 -2.89 8.06 29.70
N ALA A 73 -2.43 7.72 28.50
CA ALA A 73 -1.05 7.88 28.06
C ALA A 73 -0.71 9.30 27.54
N GLY A 74 -1.64 10.25 27.64
CA GLY A 74 -1.45 11.62 27.16
C GLY A 74 -1.57 11.79 25.64
N VAL A 75 -2.10 10.79 24.93
CA VAL A 75 -2.31 10.81 23.48
C VAL A 75 -3.77 11.15 23.17
N SER A 76 -4.01 12.28 22.51
CA SER A 76 -5.36 12.66 22.07
C SER A 76 -5.78 11.91 20.79
N TYR A 77 -7.09 11.75 20.60
CA TYR A 77 -7.63 11.22 19.33
C TYR A 77 -7.17 12.05 18.12
N ASP A 78 -7.19 13.38 18.27
CA ASP A 78 -6.76 14.31 17.22
C ASP A 78 -5.27 14.12 16.85
N ALA A 79 -4.39 13.84 17.82
CA ALA A 79 -2.98 13.57 17.53
C ALA A 79 -2.78 12.32 16.66
N VAL A 80 -3.63 11.30 16.85
CA VAL A 80 -3.60 10.09 16.02
C VAL A 80 -4.11 10.39 14.61
N VAL A 81 -5.21 11.12 14.48
CA VAL A 81 -5.73 11.56 13.17
C VAL A 81 -4.69 12.43 12.44
N ALA A 82 -4.10 13.40 13.13
CA ALA A 82 -3.05 14.26 12.59
C ALA A 82 -1.86 13.46 12.06
N ASN A 83 -1.44 12.42 12.79
CA ASN A 83 -0.36 11.54 12.34
C ASN A 83 -0.74 10.77 11.07
N GLN A 84 -1.96 10.23 10.99
CA GLN A 84 -2.41 9.54 9.78
C GLN A 84 -2.56 10.49 8.58
N VAL A 85 -3.08 11.70 8.78
CA VAL A 85 -3.11 12.74 7.73
C VAL A 85 -1.69 13.07 7.23
N GLU A 86 -0.72 13.20 8.13
CA GLU A 86 0.68 13.40 7.77
C GLU A 86 1.20 12.25 6.90
N LEU A 87 0.90 10.99 7.24
CA LEU A 87 1.32 9.83 6.46
C LEU A 87 0.70 9.82 5.06
N LEU A 88 -0.61 10.07 4.96
CA LEU A 88 -1.30 10.10 3.67
C LEU A 88 -0.72 11.20 2.75
N ARG A 89 -0.50 12.41 3.28
CA ARG A 89 0.08 13.52 2.52
C ARG A 89 1.54 13.31 2.15
N ARG A 90 2.33 12.74 3.06
CA ARG A 90 3.76 12.50 2.86
C ARG A 90 4.02 11.42 1.81
N PHE A 91 3.30 10.31 1.87
CA PHE A 91 3.54 9.15 1.00
C PHE A 91 2.69 9.14 -0.26
N ARG A 92 1.60 9.93 -0.29
CA ARG A 92 0.67 10.04 -1.42
C ARG A 92 0.30 8.67 -2.02
N PRO A 93 -0.21 7.73 -1.19
CA PRO A 93 -0.49 6.39 -1.66
C PRO A 93 -1.67 6.39 -2.63
N ASP A 94 -1.56 5.62 -3.71
CA ASP A 94 -2.68 5.30 -4.61
C ASP A 94 -3.70 4.39 -3.92
N VAL A 95 -3.18 3.42 -3.16
CA VAL A 95 -3.96 2.43 -2.43
C VAL A 95 -3.53 2.42 -0.97
N VAL A 96 -4.50 2.54 -0.07
CA VAL A 96 -4.31 2.34 1.38
C VAL A 96 -5.05 1.08 1.82
N VAL A 97 -4.40 0.27 2.67
CA VAL A 97 -5.04 -0.92 3.27
C VAL A 97 -5.04 -0.79 4.79
N GLY A 98 -6.21 -0.95 5.40
CA GLY A 98 -6.43 -0.85 6.84
C GLY A 98 -7.09 -2.08 7.46
N HIS A 99 -7.14 -2.09 8.79
CA HIS A 99 -7.74 -3.18 9.57
C HIS A 99 -9.27 -3.16 9.50
N ASP A 100 -9.91 -4.25 9.91
CA ASP A 100 -11.35 -4.33 10.11
C ASP A 100 -11.83 -3.26 11.12
N VAL A 101 -12.97 -2.63 10.85
CA VAL A 101 -13.63 -1.66 11.74
C VAL A 101 -14.00 -2.27 13.10
N ASN A 102 -14.18 -3.59 13.16
CA ASN A 102 -14.42 -4.33 14.40
C ASN A 102 -13.13 -4.88 15.03
N GLY A 103 -11.96 -4.65 14.42
CA GLY A 103 -10.67 -5.09 14.93
C GLY A 103 -10.47 -6.60 14.86
N GLU A 104 -11.09 -7.22 13.84
CA GLU A 104 -11.09 -8.65 13.58
C GLU A 104 -11.64 -9.44 14.77
N TYR A 105 -10.77 -9.87 15.67
CA TYR A 105 -11.11 -10.57 16.91
C TYR A 105 -11.51 -9.62 18.06
N GLY A 106 -11.85 -8.37 17.73
CA GLY A 106 -12.24 -7.35 18.69
C GLY A 106 -11.11 -6.47 19.21
N HIS A 107 -9.90 -6.51 18.60
CA HIS A 107 -8.75 -5.77 19.12
C HIS A 107 -8.95 -4.26 19.04
N GLY A 108 -9.02 -3.58 20.18
CA GLY A 108 -9.41 -2.18 20.26
C GLY A 108 -8.43 -1.23 19.58
N GLN A 109 -7.13 -1.53 19.56
CA GLN A 109 -6.18 -0.70 18.81
C GLN A 109 -6.30 -0.86 17.29
N HIS A 110 -6.74 -2.02 16.78
CA HIS A 110 -7.05 -2.15 15.35
C HIS A 110 -8.26 -1.28 15.02
N ARG A 111 -9.30 -1.31 15.87
CA ARG A 111 -10.47 -0.44 15.74
C ARG A 111 -10.09 1.03 15.76
N LEU A 112 -9.24 1.46 16.69
CA LEU A 112 -8.76 2.84 16.78
C LEU A 112 -7.94 3.23 15.55
N ASN A 113 -7.08 2.35 15.07
CA ASN A 113 -6.31 2.57 13.84
C ASN A 113 -7.24 2.83 12.65
N THR A 114 -8.24 1.98 12.46
CA THR A 114 -9.19 2.12 11.36
C THR A 114 -10.13 3.32 11.55
N ASP A 115 -10.61 3.60 12.76
CA ASP A 115 -11.45 4.77 13.07
C ASP A 115 -10.72 6.08 12.73
N THR A 116 -9.47 6.20 13.15
CA THR A 116 -8.64 7.39 12.89
C THR A 116 -8.18 7.48 11.43
N LEU A 117 -7.93 6.36 10.76
CA LEU A 117 -7.64 6.32 9.31
C LEU A 117 -8.82 6.87 8.51
N ARG A 118 -10.04 6.42 8.82
CA ARG A 118 -11.26 6.87 8.15
C ARG A 118 -11.44 8.38 8.30
N LYS A 119 -11.18 8.92 9.49
CA LYS A 119 -11.20 10.37 9.72
C LYS A 119 -10.08 11.09 8.95
N ALA A 120 -8.88 10.51 8.90
CA ALA A 120 -7.76 11.09 8.15
C ALA A 120 -8.04 11.16 6.64
N LEU A 121 -8.73 10.17 6.06
CA LEU A 121 -9.14 10.16 4.66
C LEU A 121 -10.13 11.28 4.31
N GLU A 122 -10.96 11.71 5.25
CA GLU A 122 -11.85 12.87 5.06
C GLU A 122 -11.06 14.20 5.06
N LEU A 123 -9.90 14.24 5.72
CA LEU A 123 -9.16 15.47 6.02
C LEU A 123 -7.89 15.64 5.18
N SER A 124 -7.34 14.57 4.61
CA SER A 124 -6.04 14.61 3.93
C SER A 124 -6.05 15.51 2.69
N ALA A 125 -7.20 15.66 2.03
CA ALA A 125 -7.42 16.55 0.90
C ALA A 125 -7.71 18.01 1.30
N ASP A 126 -8.09 18.29 2.55
CA ASP A 126 -8.44 19.64 3.03
C ASP A 126 -7.22 20.41 3.52
N ALA A 127 -6.80 21.45 2.80
CA ALA A 127 -5.65 22.28 3.16
C ALA A 127 -5.81 23.02 4.51
N ASN A 128 -7.04 23.24 4.98
CA ASN A 128 -7.30 23.89 6.27
C ASN A 128 -7.15 22.90 7.45
N ALA A 129 -7.33 21.61 7.19
CA ALA A 129 -7.07 20.57 8.18
C ALA A 129 -5.56 20.34 8.33
N TYR A 130 -5.04 20.52 9.54
CA TYR A 130 -3.61 20.39 9.87
C TYR A 130 -2.70 21.21 8.91
N PRO A 131 -2.78 22.55 8.95
CA PRO A 131 -2.15 23.42 7.94
C PRO A 131 -0.62 23.27 7.87
N ALA A 132 0.06 22.98 8.98
CA ALA A 132 1.51 22.71 8.96
C ALA A 132 1.88 21.46 8.14
N SER A 133 1.03 20.42 8.18
CA SER A 133 1.20 19.21 7.37
C SER A 133 0.91 19.51 5.89
N ALA A 134 -0.15 20.28 5.60
CA ALA A 134 -0.49 20.70 4.24
C ALA A 134 0.62 21.57 3.62
N GLN A 135 1.19 22.50 4.38
CA GLN A 135 2.30 23.34 3.92
C GLN A 135 3.55 22.50 3.61
N LYS A 136 3.84 21.48 4.42
CA LYS A 136 5.05 20.67 4.28
C LYS A 136 4.95 19.62 3.17
N TYR A 137 3.81 18.97 3.02
CA TYR A 137 3.66 17.80 2.14
C TYR A 137 2.61 17.99 1.02
N GLY A 138 1.89 19.11 1.02
CA GLY A 138 0.69 19.30 0.19
C GLY A 138 -0.53 18.58 0.77
N THR A 139 -1.65 18.66 0.06
CA THR A 139 -2.83 17.83 0.31
C THR A 139 -2.76 16.56 -0.54
N TRP A 140 -3.51 15.54 -0.15
CA TRP A 140 -3.64 14.31 -0.94
C TRP A 140 -5.01 13.69 -0.73
N ASP A 141 -5.73 13.46 -1.82
CA ASP A 141 -6.93 12.64 -1.81
C ASP A 141 -6.57 11.21 -2.24
N VAL A 142 -6.74 10.25 -1.33
CA VAL A 142 -6.34 8.85 -1.58
C VAL A 142 -7.28 8.22 -2.61
N PRO A 143 -6.77 7.73 -3.75
CA PRO A 143 -7.61 7.17 -4.81
C PRO A 143 -8.43 5.96 -4.37
N LYS A 144 -7.83 4.96 -3.71
CA LYS A 144 -8.55 3.79 -3.19
C LYS A 144 -8.13 3.43 -1.78
N THR A 145 -9.10 3.06 -0.94
CA THR A 145 -8.87 2.51 0.39
C THR A 145 -9.61 1.20 0.58
N TYR A 146 -8.88 0.16 0.95
CA TYR A 146 -9.43 -1.14 1.30
C TYR A 146 -9.35 -1.39 2.81
N LEU A 147 -10.41 -1.92 3.39
CA LEU A 147 -10.40 -2.39 4.77
C LEU A 147 -10.58 -3.90 4.81
N HIS A 148 -9.83 -4.55 5.68
CA HIS A 148 -9.94 -5.99 5.89
C HIS A 148 -11.35 -6.36 6.36
N LEU A 149 -11.94 -7.39 5.75
CA LEU A 149 -13.32 -7.87 6.00
C LEU A 149 -14.44 -6.86 5.75
N TRP A 150 -14.17 -5.78 5.02
CA TRP A 150 -15.22 -4.84 4.61
C TRP A 150 -16.18 -5.47 3.59
N ALA A 151 -17.48 -5.24 3.77
CA ALA A 151 -18.51 -5.98 3.05
C ALA A 151 -18.85 -5.38 1.67
N GLN A 152 -18.70 -4.06 1.52
CA GLN A 152 -19.04 -3.36 0.28
C GLN A 152 -17.91 -3.52 -0.75
N ASN A 153 -18.30 -3.83 -1.99
CA ASN A 153 -17.40 -4.04 -3.14
C ASN A 153 -16.18 -4.91 -2.75
N PRO A 154 -16.43 -6.19 -2.43
CA PRO A 154 -15.43 -7.08 -1.86
C PRO A 154 -14.41 -7.53 -2.91
N ILE A 155 -13.17 -7.72 -2.46
CA ILE A 155 -12.07 -8.30 -3.22
C ILE A 155 -11.48 -9.48 -2.47
N VAL A 156 -11.18 -10.56 -3.19
CA VAL A 156 -10.56 -11.77 -2.65
C VAL A 156 -9.20 -11.98 -3.29
N MET A 157 -8.15 -11.75 -2.52
CA MET A 157 -6.77 -11.89 -2.96
C MET A 157 -6.34 -13.35 -2.98
N ASN A 158 -5.72 -13.79 -4.08
CA ASN A 158 -5.18 -15.15 -4.19
C ASN A 158 -3.68 -15.18 -3.88
N TYR A 159 -3.35 -15.45 -2.61
CA TYR A 159 -1.96 -15.53 -2.14
C TYR A 159 -1.32 -16.91 -2.31
N ASP A 160 -2.00 -17.83 -2.98
CA ASP A 160 -1.54 -19.19 -3.25
C ASP A 160 -0.92 -19.35 -4.65
N ILE A 161 -0.85 -18.25 -5.41
CA ILE A 161 -0.15 -18.19 -6.70
C ILE A 161 1.36 -18.08 -6.43
N PRO A 162 2.21 -18.95 -7.05
CA PRO A 162 3.65 -18.80 -7.04
C PRO A 162 4.13 -17.44 -7.56
N LEU A 163 5.11 -16.85 -6.89
CA LEU A 163 5.70 -15.57 -7.29
C LEU A 163 7.14 -15.80 -7.76
N ASP A 164 7.42 -15.48 -9.03
CA ASP A 164 8.76 -15.63 -9.63
C ASP A 164 9.83 -14.82 -8.87
N TYR A 165 9.46 -13.61 -8.42
CA TYR A 165 10.32 -12.77 -7.58
C TYR A 165 10.83 -13.49 -6.32
N PHE A 166 10.06 -14.43 -5.77
CA PHE A 166 10.41 -15.23 -4.60
C PHE A 166 10.82 -16.67 -4.95
N GLY A 167 11.28 -16.91 -6.19
CA GLY A 167 11.75 -18.22 -6.64
C GLY A 167 10.65 -19.27 -6.67
N GLY A 168 9.43 -18.88 -7.07
CA GLY A 168 8.28 -19.79 -7.17
C GLY A 168 7.56 -20.05 -5.84
N ARG A 169 7.93 -19.37 -4.75
CA ARG A 169 7.19 -19.43 -3.48
C ARG A 169 5.90 -18.61 -3.58
N THR A 170 4.85 -19.08 -2.92
CA THR A 170 3.59 -18.32 -2.84
C THR A 170 3.69 -17.18 -1.82
N ALA A 171 2.85 -16.15 -1.96
CA ALA A 171 2.76 -15.06 -0.99
C ALA A 171 2.42 -15.55 0.43
N TYR A 172 1.63 -16.64 0.55
CA TYR A 172 1.39 -17.33 1.81
C TYR A 172 2.68 -17.86 2.43
N GLN A 173 3.48 -18.63 1.67
CA GLN A 173 4.73 -19.22 2.15
C GLN A 173 5.76 -18.17 2.55
N VAL A 174 5.84 -17.06 1.81
CA VAL A 174 6.72 -15.93 2.14
C VAL A 174 6.27 -15.28 3.44
N SER A 175 4.97 -15.03 3.60
CA SER A 175 4.43 -14.43 4.82
C SER A 175 4.52 -15.35 6.05
N ALA A 176 4.41 -16.67 5.87
CA ALA A 176 4.63 -17.63 6.95
C ALA A 176 6.09 -17.63 7.44
N ALA A 177 7.05 -17.47 6.52
CA ALA A 177 8.45 -17.28 6.87
C ALA A 177 8.69 -15.93 7.56
N ALA A 178 8.10 -14.84 7.05
CA ALA A 178 8.18 -13.52 7.68
C ALA A 178 7.60 -13.52 9.10
N TYR A 179 6.43 -14.16 9.30
CA TYR A 179 5.86 -14.31 10.64
C TYR A 179 6.75 -15.15 11.57
N SER A 180 7.51 -16.12 11.04
CA SER A 180 8.47 -16.89 11.84
C SER A 180 9.58 -16.04 12.45
N CYS A 181 9.86 -14.86 11.88
CA CYS A 181 10.83 -13.92 12.45
C CYS A 181 10.36 -13.34 13.78
N HIS A 182 9.05 -13.38 14.09
CA HIS A 182 8.49 -12.94 15.37
C HIS A 182 8.58 -14.02 16.44
N ASN A 183 9.81 -14.40 16.80
CA ASN A 183 10.11 -15.48 17.75
C ASN A 183 9.37 -15.30 19.08
N SER A 184 9.38 -14.08 19.63
CA SER A 184 8.70 -13.71 20.86
C SER A 184 7.19 -13.87 20.80
N GLN A 185 6.59 -13.93 19.61
CA GLN A 185 5.13 -13.94 19.42
C GLN A 185 4.59 -15.31 18.99
N GLN A 186 5.46 -16.31 18.81
CA GLN A 186 5.04 -17.62 18.31
C GLN A 186 4.14 -18.40 19.29
N TYR A 187 4.13 -18.04 20.57
CA TYR A 187 3.27 -18.67 21.59
C TYR A 187 1.79 -18.30 21.45
N THR A 188 1.49 -17.23 20.70
CA THR A 188 0.13 -16.71 20.54
C THR A 188 -0.72 -17.63 19.67
N TRP A 189 -2.04 -17.49 19.77
CA TRP A 189 -2.99 -18.24 18.94
C TRP A 189 -2.84 -17.96 17.43
N PHE A 190 -2.18 -16.86 17.06
CA PHE A 190 -1.91 -16.47 15.68
C PHE A 190 -1.07 -17.50 14.91
N THR A 191 -0.18 -18.24 15.59
CA THR A 191 0.58 -19.33 14.98
C THR A 191 -0.35 -20.44 14.48
N SER A 192 -1.28 -20.87 15.33
CA SER A 192 -2.29 -21.88 14.97
C SER A 192 -3.30 -21.35 13.96
N TRP A 193 -3.62 -20.06 14.01
CA TRP A 193 -4.48 -19.41 13.01
C TRP A 193 -3.84 -19.40 11.62
N GLN A 194 -2.56 -19.03 11.50
CA GLN A 194 -1.86 -18.93 10.21
C GLN A 194 -1.54 -20.33 9.63
N ARG A 195 -1.17 -21.28 10.48
CA ARG A 195 -0.61 -22.58 10.07
C ARG A 195 -1.58 -23.74 10.27
N GLY A 196 -2.73 -23.53 10.89
CA GLY A 196 -3.60 -24.59 11.39
C GLY A 196 -3.06 -25.23 12.67
N SER A 197 -3.94 -25.89 13.43
CA SER A 197 -3.64 -26.43 14.77
C SER A 197 -2.41 -27.34 14.84
N ASN A 198 -2.12 -28.10 13.77
CA ASN A 198 -0.93 -28.97 13.66
C ASN A 198 0.06 -28.50 12.58
N ARG A 199 0.08 -27.20 12.25
CA ARG A 199 0.90 -26.63 11.16
C ARG A 199 0.63 -27.26 9.78
N GLN A 200 -0.60 -27.68 9.56
CA GLN A 200 -1.06 -28.41 8.37
C GLN A 200 -1.46 -27.51 7.18
N PHE A 201 -1.64 -26.21 7.39
CA PHE A 201 -1.97 -25.29 6.31
C PHE A 201 -0.74 -25.06 5.43
N THR A 202 -1.00 -25.08 4.12
CA THR A 202 -0.02 -24.85 3.06
C THR A 202 -0.46 -23.71 2.13
N LYS A 203 -1.67 -23.19 2.35
CA LYS A 203 -2.36 -22.21 1.52
C LYS A 203 -3.08 -21.18 2.39
N ALA A 204 -3.10 -19.92 1.96
CA ALA A 204 -3.84 -18.84 2.59
C ALA A 204 -5.36 -19.10 2.56
N THR A 205 -5.85 -19.73 1.49
CA THR A 205 -7.28 -20.09 1.33
C THR A 205 -7.79 -21.09 2.37
N GLN A 206 -6.91 -21.78 3.10
CA GLN A 206 -7.28 -22.66 4.22
C GLN A 206 -7.59 -21.88 5.50
N ILE A 207 -7.20 -20.60 5.60
CA ILE A 207 -7.52 -19.72 6.73
C ILE A 207 -8.91 -19.13 6.52
N THR A 208 -9.90 -19.67 7.24
CA THR A 208 -11.31 -19.29 7.08
C THR A 208 -11.74 -18.20 8.06
N SER A 209 -11.28 -18.27 9.32
CA SER A 209 -11.53 -17.24 10.33
C SER A 209 -10.69 -16.00 10.05
N TYR A 210 -11.31 -14.82 9.97
CA TYR A 210 -10.62 -13.55 9.67
C TYR A 210 -9.68 -13.67 8.45
N SER A 211 -10.20 -14.26 7.37
CA SER A 211 -9.39 -14.66 6.22
C SER A 211 -8.55 -13.49 5.69
N PRO A 212 -7.22 -13.62 5.62
CA PRO A 212 -6.35 -12.52 5.19
C PRO A 212 -6.52 -12.19 3.71
N CYS A 213 -7.20 -13.06 2.95
CA CYS A 213 -7.51 -12.88 1.55
C CYS A 213 -8.63 -11.87 1.31
N ARG A 214 -9.43 -11.50 2.33
CA ARG A 214 -10.69 -10.78 2.14
C ARG A 214 -10.60 -9.32 2.54
N PHE A 215 -10.80 -8.44 1.58
CA PHE A 215 -10.94 -7.00 1.80
C PHE A 215 -12.20 -6.49 1.10
N GLY A 216 -12.57 -5.25 1.36
CA GLY A 216 -13.56 -4.54 0.55
C GLY A 216 -13.17 -3.08 0.36
N LEU A 217 -13.63 -2.50 -0.74
CA LEU A 217 -13.38 -1.11 -1.08
C LEU A 217 -14.21 -0.20 -0.16
N TYR A 218 -13.54 0.41 0.82
CA TYR A 218 -14.16 1.33 1.78
C TYR A 218 -14.44 2.69 1.16
N ARG A 219 -13.49 3.20 0.38
CA ARG A 219 -13.56 4.51 -0.26
C ARG A 219 -12.83 4.45 -1.59
N SER A 220 -13.40 5.11 -2.60
CA SER A 220 -12.78 5.33 -3.90
C SER A 220 -13.03 6.76 -4.36
N ALA A 221 -12.01 7.41 -4.92
CA ALA A 221 -12.12 8.65 -5.68
C ALA A 221 -12.20 8.40 -7.20
N VAL A 222 -12.01 7.15 -7.62
CA VAL A 222 -12.20 6.64 -8.99
C VAL A 222 -13.32 5.60 -9.02
N GLU A 223 -13.54 4.94 -10.16
CA GLU A 223 -14.54 3.89 -10.31
C GLU A 223 -14.33 2.73 -9.31
N PRO A 224 -15.43 2.15 -8.75
CA PRO A 224 -15.38 0.95 -7.95
C PRO A 224 -14.83 -0.27 -8.71
N ASP A 225 -14.43 -1.32 -7.99
CA ASP A 225 -13.88 -2.52 -8.61
C ASP A 225 -14.96 -3.29 -9.37
N THR A 226 -14.61 -3.82 -10.56
CA THR A 226 -15.52 -4.63 -11.40
C THR A 226 -15.43 -6.12 -11.12
N GLY A 227 -14.47 -6.53 -10.28
CA GLY A 227 -14.32 -7.92 -9.81
C GLY A 227 -13.17 -8.70 -10.43
N ILE A 228 -12.23 -8.03 -11.10
CA ILE A 228 -11.03 -8.66 -11.67
C ILE A 228 -9.99 -9.08 -10.61
N GLY A 229 -10.16 -8.63 -9.37
CA GLY A 229 -9.29 -9.02 -8.26
C GLY A 229 -7.99 -8.21 -8.16
N ASP A 230 -7.98 -6.96 -8.60
CA ASP A 230 -6.84 -6.04 -8.49
C ASP A 230 -7.21 -4.79 -7.67
N MET A 231 -6.46 -4.53 -6.58
CA MET A 231 -6.63 -3.34 -5.76
C MET A 231 -6.28 -2.03 -6.48
N PHE A 232 -5.61 -2.11 -7.63
CA PHE A 232 -5.22 -0.97 -8.46
C PHE A 232 -6.07 -0.81 -9.72
N GLU A 233 -7.18 -1.57 -9.84
CA GLU A 233 -8.14 -1.40 -10.92
C GLU A 233 -8.58 0.08 -11.04
N HIS A 234 -8.73 0.61 -12.25
CA HIS A 234 -9.08 2.01 -12.51
C HIS A 234 -8.08 3.06 -11.98
N LEU A 235 -6.88 2.64 -11.56
CA LEU A 235 -5.77 3.53 -11.20
C LEU A 235 -4.67 3.54 -12.27
N ASP A 236 -5.03 3.20 -13.51
CA ASP A 236 -4.16 3.39 -14.67
C ASP A 236 -3.84 4.87 -14.82
N LEU A 237 -2.55 5.16 -15.04
CA LEU A 237 -2.13 6.50 -15.35
C LEU A 237 -2.54 6.86 -16.78
N MET A 238 -2.74 8.15 -17.02
CA MET A 238 -2.96 8.64 -18.37
C MET A 238 -1.80 8.21 -19.27
N ARG A 239 -2.07 7.74 -20.48
CA ARG A 239 -1.01 7.43 -21.47
C ARG A 239 -0.11 8.66 -21.63
N GLY A 240 1.17 8.48 -21.38
CA GLY A 240 2.20 9.53 -21.39
C GLY A 240 2.45 10.25 -20.06
N ASP A 241 1.58 10.10 -19.05
CA ASP A 241 1.77 10.63 -17.68
C ASP A 241 2.57 9.61 -16.85
N THR A 242 3.89 9.70 -16.96
CA THR A 242 4.82 8.72 -16.39
C THR A 242 5.13 9.02 -14.94
N ASP A 243 5.07 10.29 -14.51
CA ASP A 243 5.31 10.68 -13.13
C ASP A 243 4.07 10.61 -12.24
N GLY A 244 2.88 10.57 -12.85
CA GLY A 244 1.58 10.36 -12.24
C GLY A 244 0.98 11.64 -11.65
N ASP A 245 1.34 12.81 -12.16
CA ASP A 245 0.83 14.11 -11.70
C ASP A 245 -0.50 14.52 -12.35
N GLY A 246 -0.99 13.72 -13.31
CA GLY A 246 -2.23 13.95 -14.04
C GLY A 246 -2.06 14.76 -15.32
N GLN A 247 -0.84 15.12 -15.71
CA GLN A 247 -0.52 15.87 -16.93
C GLN A 247 0.58 15.16 -17.74
N VAL A 248 0.53 15.32 -19.06
CA VAL A 248 1.60 14.84 -19.95
C VAL A 248 2.55 16.01 -20.23
N THR A 249 3.75 15.95 -19.68
CA THR A 249 4.74 17.05 -19.72
C THR A 249 6.12 16.58 -20.19
N ALA A 250 7.06 17.53 -20.30
CA ALA A 250 8.46 17.20 -20.54
C ALA A 250 9.11 16.43 -19.36
N ALA A 251 8.56 16.53 -18.15
CA ALA A 251 9.06 15.77 -16.99
C ALA A 251 8.80 14.27 -17.16
N ASP A 252 7.66 13.91 -17.74
CA ASP A 252 7.31 12.52 -18.07
C ASP A 252 8.26 11.93 -19.09
N ALA A 253 8.49 12.64 -20.20
CA ALA A 253 9.46 12.24 -21.21
C ALA A 253 10.86 12.02 -20.60
N GLN A 254 11.29 12.92 -19.71
CA GLN A 254 12.57 12.79 -19.02
C GLN A 254 12.61 11.57 -18.08
N LEU A 255 11.51 11.31 -17.36
CA LEU A 255 11.40 10.17 -16.46
C LEU A 255 11.43 8.84 -17.23
N THR A 256 10.69 8.74 -18.34
CA THR A 256 10.69 7.59 -19.27
C THR A 256 12.10 7.34 -19.81
N LEU A 257 12.77 8.39 -20.29
CA LEU A 257 14.13 8.26 -20.82
C LEU A 257 15.14 7.81 -19.74
N ARG A 258 15.00 8.32 -18.52
CA ARG A 258 15.85 7.93 -17.40
C ARG A 258 15.64 6.47 -17.01
N ASP A 259 14.39 6.00 -17.04
CA ASP A 259 14.06 4.59 -16.80
C ASP A 259 14.70 3.68 -17.84
N TYR A 260 14.50 3.98 -19.13
CA TYR A 260 15.13 3.27 -20.23
C TYR A 260 16.66 3.19 -20.05
N ALA A 261 17.31 4.32 -19.78
CA ALA A 261 18.77 4.36 -19.56
C ALA A 261 19.20 3.49 -18.37
N ASN A 262 18.37 3.39 -17.32
CA ASN A 262 18.63 2.54 -16.17
C ASN A 262 18.56 1.05 -16.56
N ARG A 263 17.56 0.65 -17.35
CA ARG A 263 17.39 -0.72 -17.86
C ARG A 263 18.53 -1.15 -18.78
N VAL A 264 18.93 -0.29 -19.71
CA VAL A 264 20.08 -0.54 -20.61
C VAL A 264 21.38 -0.73 -19.81
N ALA A 265 21.52 -0.05 -18.66
CA ALA A 265 22.64 -0.26 -17.74
C ALA A 265 22.53 -1.54 -16.89
N GLY A 266 21.56 -2.43 -17.17
CA GLY A 266 21.32 -3.67 -16.42
C GLY A 266 20.75 -3.45 -15.01
N LYS A 267 20.23 -2.25 -14.72
CA LYS A 267 19.61 -1.94 -13.43
C LYS A 267 18.10 -2.16 -13.51
N PRO A 268 17.43 -2.45 -12.36
CA PRO A 268 15.99 -2.57 -12.33
C PRO A 268 15.27 -1.31 -12.82
N SER A 269 14.07 -1.48 -13.35
CA SER A 269 13.17 -0.36 -13.69
C SER A 269 13.01 0.59 -12.49
N LEU A 270 13.12 1.89 -12.76
CA LEU A 270 12.75 3.00 -11.89
C LEU A 270 11.22 3.18 -11.83
N LEU A 271 10.53 2.67 -12.85
CA LEU A 271 9.08 2.69 -12.98
C LEU A 271 8.50 1.40 -12.38
N GLY A 272 7.29 1.51 -11.81
CA GLY A 272 6.49 0.34 -11.47
C GLY A 272 5.47 0.07 -12.59
N VAL A 273 4.86 -1.10 -12.59
CA VAL A 273 4.00 -1.63 -13.68
C VAL A 273 3.03 -0.59 -14.28
N ARG A 274 2.32 0.19 -13.45
CA ARG A 274 1.37 1.21 -13.94
C ARG A 274 2.04 2.36 -14.68
N ARG A 275 3.21 2.81 -14.22
CA ARG A 275 4.00 3.85 -14.89
C ARG A 275 4.67 3.33 -16.13
N GLU A 276 5.01 2.06 -16.17
CA GLU A 276 5.50 1.41 -17.39
C GLU A 276 4.41 1.37 -18.45
N LYS A 277 3.17 1.03 -18.06
CA LYS A 277 2.00 1.08 -18.96
C LYS A 277 1.67 2.49 -19.45
N ALA A 278 1.84 3.51 -18.60
CA ALA A 278 1.70 4.91 -19.02
C ALA A 278 2.86 5.37 -19.92
N ALA A 279 4.07 4.89 -19.64
CA ALA A 279 5.26 5.24 -20.38
C ALA A 279 5.33 4.57 -21.75
N ASP A 280 4.87 3.32 -21.89
CA ASP A 280 4.72 2.60 -23.15
C ASP A 280 3.58 3.22 -23.98
N VAL A 281 3.89 4.35 -24.60
CA VAL A 281 2.94 5.12 -25.37
C VAL A 281 2.84 4.62 -26.79
N ASN A 282 3.71 3.74 -27.28
CA ASN A 282 3.54 3.12 -28.58
C ASN A 282 2.80 1.76 -28.52
N GLY A 283 2.67 1.17 -27.31
CA GLY A 283 1.95 -0.06 -27.05
C GLY A 283 2.70 -1.32 -27.50
N ASP A 284 4.02 -1.26 -27.65
CA ASP A 284 4.86 -2.38 -28.07
C ASP A 284 5.26 -3.32 -26.91
N GLY A 285 4.93 -2.93 -25.67
CA GLY A 285 5.21 -3.69 -24.46
C GLY A 285 6.56 -3.36 -23.81
N GLU A 286 7.37 -2.47 -24.39
CA GLU A 286 8.72 -2.13 -23.94
C GLU A 286 8.88 -0.62 -23.74
N VAL A 287 9.30 -0.19 -22.54
CA VAL A 287 9.60 1.23 -22.30
C VAL A 287 10.92 1.62 -22.96
N SER A 288 10.84 2.45 -24.00
CA SER A 288 11.96 2.75 -24.89
C SER A 288 12.27 4.26 -25.05
N VAL A 289 13.30 4.59 -25.84
CA VAL A 289 13.58 5.99 -26.23
C VAL A 289 12.49 6.53 -27.15
N ASP A 290 11.85 5.66 -27.94
CA ASP A 290 10.77 6.06 -28.86
C ASP A 290 9.59 6.59 -28.05
N ASP A 291 9.24 5.93 -26.95
CA ASP A 291 8.21 6.38 -26.02
C ASP A 291 8.51 7.74 -25.42
N ALA A 292 9.73 7.93 -24.90
CA ALA A 292 10.14 9.22 -24.34
C ALA A 292 10.05 10.35 -25.38
N GLN A 293 10.41 10.07 -26.64
CA GLN A 293 10.30 11.03 -27.73
C GLN A 293 8.85 11.34 -28.08
N ARG A 294 7.99 10.31 -28.15
CA ARG A 294 6.55 10.45 -28.40
C ARG A 294 5.88 11.29 -27.31
N ILE A 295 6.19 11.04 -26.03
CA ILE A 295 5.68 11.83 -24.90
C ILE A 295 6.06 13.30 -25.06
N LEU A 296 7.34 13.58 -25.36
CA LEU A 296 7.80 14.95 -25.54
C LEU A 296 7.12 15.64 -26.73
N ARG A 297 6.95 14.94 -27.87
CA ARG A 297 6.24 15.49 -29.04
C ARG A 297 4.79 15.76 -28.74
N TYR A 298 4.10 14.83 -28.07
CA TYR A 298 2.71 14.98 -27.66
C TYR A 298 2.52 16.23 -26.80
N TYR A 299 3.37 16.41 -25.78
CA TYR A 299 3.37 17.61 -24.93
C TYR A 299 3.60 18.90 -25.74
N VAL A 300 4.61 18.91 -26.60
CA VAL A 300 4.93 20.09 -27.43
C VAL A 300 3.77 20.46 -28.36
N GLN A 301 3.14 19.48 -29.01
CA GLN A 301 2.04 19.75 -29.95
C GLN A 301 0.76 20.16 -29.22
N ASN A 302 0.30 19.36 -28.25
CA ASN A 302 -0.99 19.56 -27.62
C ASN A 302 -0.98 20.68 -26.58
N THR A 303 0.10 20.84 -25.82
CA THR A 303 0.16 21.79 -24.70
C THR A 303 0.83 23.10 -25.08
N LEU A 304 1.95 23.06 -25.82
CA LEU A 304 2.69 24.28 -26.16
C LEU A 304 2.25 24.90 -27.50
N SER A 305 2.01 24.08 -28.52
CA SER A 305 1.69 24.55 -29.88
C SER A 305 0.19 24.68 -30.14
N GLY A 306 -0.64 24.06 -29.29
CA GLY A 306 -2.10 24.04 -29.45
C GLY A 306 -2.56 23.31 -30.72
N ILE A 307 -1.76 22.37 -31.23
CA ILE A 307 -2.09 21.53 -32.38
C ILE A 307 -2.56 20.18 -31.82
N PRO A 308 -3.88 19.90 -31.83
CA PRO A 308 -4.39 18.63 -31.33
C PRO A 308 -3.78 17.48 -32.13
N THR A 309 -3.05 16.60 -31.44
CA THR A 309 -2.38 15.45 -32.06
C THR A 309 -2.66 14.21 -31.22
N ALA A 310 -3.17 13.15 -31.86
CA ALA A 310 -3.41 11.87 -31.20
C ALA A 310 -2.10 11.08 -31.06
N TRP A 311 -2.06 10.13 -30.12
CA TRP A 311 -0.88 9.27 -29.93
C TRP A 311 -0.59 8.39 -31.15
N GLU A 312 -1.64 8.02 -31.88
CA GLU A 312 -1.59 7.21 -33.10
C GLU A 312 -0.97 7.96 -34.30
N ASP A 313 -0.92 9.30 -34.22
CA ASP A 313 -0.35 10.16 -35.27
C ASP A 313 1.14 10.47 -35.04
N LEU A 314 1.71 10.00 -33.91
CA LEU A 314 3.11 10.18 -33.52
C LEU A 314 3.98 8.99 -33.93
#